data_AF-S5ALR4-F1
#
_entry.id   AF-S5ALR4-F1
#
_cell.length_a   1.000
_cell.length_b   1.000
_cell.length_c   1.000
_cell.angle_alpha   90.00
_cell.angle_beta   90.00
_cell.angle_gamma   90.00
#
_symmetry.space_group_name_H-M   'P 1'
#
loop_
_entity.id
_entity.type
_entity.pdbx_description
1 polymer ?
#
loop_
_entity_poly.entity_id
_entity_poly.type
_entity_poly.pdbx_seq_one_letter_code
_entity_poly.pdbx_strand_id
1 'polypeptide(L)' 'MQPVSHFFDQYSAKLYLDSGEVLKPCSPTIFTQENQERMITKLESRLKEKGVIPPQDFLMWTE' A
#
# COMPACT_ATOMS: atom_id res chain seq x y z
N MET A 1 -15.31 10.97 8.20
CA MET A 1 -14.28 10.89 7.15
C MET A 1 -14.74 9.85 6.14
N GLN A 2 -14.73 10.18 4.85
CA GLN A 2 -15.02 9.19 3.80
C GLN A 2 -13.77 8.30 3.63
N PRO A 3 -13.95 7.01 3.30
CA PRO A 3 -12.81 6.14 3.01
C PRO A 3 -12.06 6.66 1.78
N VAL A 4 -10.73 6.74 1.88
CA VAL A 4 -9.86 7.12 0.76
C VAL A 4 -9.04 5.92 0.29
N SER A 5 -8.69 5.95 -0.99
CA SER A 5 -7.84 4.93 -1.61
C SER A 5 -6.40 5.42 -1.65
N HIS A 6 -5.49 4.64 -1.06
CA HIS A 6 -4.05 4.84 -1.15
C HIS A 6 -3.50 3.99 -2.30
N PHE A 7 -2.48 4.47 -2.98
CA PHE A 7 -1.94 3.81 -4.17
C PHE A 7 -0.57 3.22 -3.92
N PHE A 8 -0.40 1.97 -4.32
CA PHE A 8 0.89 1.29 -4.30
C PHE A 8 1.37 1.03 -5.72
N ASP A 9 2.52 1.60 -6.08
CA ASP A 9 3.24 1.35 -7.32
C ASP A 9 4.18 0.17 -7.11
N GLN A 10 3.90 -0.92 -7.82
CA GLN A 10 4.64 -2.16 -7.75
C GLN A 10 6.03 -2.11 -8.38
N TYR A 11 6.20 -1.32 -9.43
CA TYR A 11 7.45 -1.22 -10.18
C TYR A 11 8.49 -0.45 -9.37
N SER A 12 8.05 0.61 -8.67
CA SER A 12 8.93 1.43 -7.85
C SER A 12 8.87 1.11 -6.36
N ALA A 13 7.98 0.21 -5.94
CA ALA A 13 7.63 -0.11 -4.56
C ALA A 13 7.36 1.14 -3.71
N LYS A 14 6.61 2.09 -4.29
CA LYS A 14 6.22 3.35 -3.65
C LYS A 14 4.77 3.30 -3.23
N LEU A 15 4.51 3.74 -2.02
CA LEU A 15 3.19 3.93 -1.45
C LEU A 15 2.88 5.43 -1.45
N TYR A 16 1.86 5.82 -2.19
CA TYR A 16 1.33 7.18 -2.27
C TYR A 16 0.11 7.27 -1.36
N LEU A 17 0.24 8.08 -0.31
CA LEU A 17 -0.84 8.33 0.64
C LEU A 17 -1.66 9.54 0.22
N ASP A 18 -2.93 9.57 0.61
CA ASP A 18 -3.83 10.73 0.41
C ASP A 18 -3.29 12.01 1.08
N SER A 19 -2.45 11.87 2.12
CA SER A 19 -1.73 13.00 2.74
C SER A 19 -0.72 13.68 1.80
N GLY A 20 -0.44 13.11 0.63
CA GLY A 20 0.63 13.54 -0.27
C GLY A 20 2.00 12.97 0.10
N GLU A 21 2.09 12.17 1.16
CA GLU A 21 3.33 11.48 1.53
C GLU A 21 3.61 10.29 0.62
N VAL A 22 4.89 10.10 0.30
CA VAL A 22 5.37 8.96 -0.47
C VAL A 22 6.30 8.12 0.39
N LEU A 23 5.91 6.88 0.66
CA LEU A 23 6.68 5.93 1.44
C LEU A 23 7.30 4.86 0.53
N LYS A 24 8.46 4.33 0.93
CA LYS A 24 9.05 3.13 0.33
C LYS A 24 9.00 1.99 1.36
N PRO A 25 7.88 1.27 1.46
CA PRO A 25 7.72 0.25 2.48
C PRO A 25 8.54 -1.03 2.19
N CYS A 26 8.94 -1.25 0.94
CA CYS A 26 9.63 -2.47 0.52
C CYS A 26 10.53 -2.24 -0.70
N SER A 27 11.36 -3.25 -1.02
CA SER A 27 12.05 -3.32 -2.31
C SER A 27 11.08 -3.78 -3.40
N PRO A 28 11.18 -3.29 -4.64
CA PRO A 28 10.37 -3.82 -5.75
C PRO A 28 10.70 -5.28 -6.08
N THR A 29 11.91 -5.74 -5.75
CA THR A 29 12.38 -7.12 -6.04
C THR A 29 11.66 -8.22 -5.26
N ILE A 30 10.92 -7.87 -4.20
CA ILE A 30 10.15 -8.86 -3.42
C ILE A 30 8.72 -9.03 -3.94
N PHE A 31 8.25 -8.15 -4.83
CA PHE A 31 6.95 -8.27 -5.47
C PHE A 31 7.04 -9.15 -6.71
N THR A 32 6.36 -10.28 -6.67
CA THR A 32 6.17 -11.18 -7.82
C THR A 32 4.69 -11.28 -8.11
N GLN A 33 4.32 -11.57 -9.35
CA GLN A 33 2.91 -11.72 -9.75
C GLN A 33 2.17 -12.76 -8.88
N GLU A 34 2.85 -13.84 -8.49
CA GLU A 34 2.30 -14.88 -7.62
C GLU A 34 2.05 -14.44 -6.17
N ASN A 35 2.82 -13.47 -5.67
CA ASN A 35 2.72 -13.01 -4.28
C ASN A 35 2.03 -11.65 -4.12
N GLN A 36 1.70 -11.01 -5.24
CA GLN A 36 1.18 -9.64 -5.32
C GLN A 36 -0.03 -9.45 -4.42
N GLU A 37 -1.09 -10.24 -4.62
CA GLU A 37 -2.35 -10.17 -3.84
C GLU A 37 -2.10 -10.36 -2.33
N ARG A 38 -1.26 -11.34 -1.97
CA ARG A 38 -0.93 -11.62 -0.57
C ARG A 38 -0.13 -10.47 0.04
N MET A 39 0.72 -9.82 -0.74
CA MET A 39 1.50 -8.68 -0.28
C MET A 39 0.62 -7.45 -0.06
N ILE A 40 -0.40 -7.19 -0.90
CA ILE A 40 -1.38 -6.11 -0.68
C ILE A 40 -2.01 -6.23 0.69
N THR A 41 -2.61 -7.39 0.96
CA THR A 41 -3.41 -7.60 2.16
C THR A 41 -2.53 -7.49 3.40
N LYS A 42 -1.29 -7.99 3.32
CA LYS A 42 -0.30 -7.83 4.39
C LYS A 42 0.15 -6.38 4.56
N LEU A 43 0.41 -5.67 3.47
CA LEU A 43 0.85 -4.28 3.51
C LEU A 43 -0.25 -3.40 4.09
N GLU A 44 -1.48 -3.54 3.59
CA GLU A 44 -2.66 -2.83 4.10
C GLU A 44 -2.87 -3.10 5.59
N SER A 45 -2.85 -4.38 6.01
CA SER A 45 -2.98 -4.74 7.43
C SER A 45 -1.89 -4.08 8.26
N ARG A 46 -0.63 -4.11 7.81
CA ARG A 46 0.50 -3.48 8.51
C ARG A 46 0.37 -1.96 8.60
N LEU A 47 -0.10 -1.30 7.54
CA LEU A 47 -0.31 0.14 7.52
C LEU A 47 -1.42 0.55 8.49
N LYS A 48 -2.50 -0.23 8.57
CA LYS A 48 -3.59 -0.06 9.53
C LYS A 48 -3.12 -0.30 10.97
N GLU A 49 -2.40 -1.39 11.22
CA GLU A 49 -1.83 -1.70 12.54
C GLU A 49 -0.87 -0.61 13.04
N LYS A 50 -0.09 0.00 12.14
CA LYS A 50 0.84 1.09 12.48
C LYS A 50 0.17 2.46 12.57
N GLY A 51 -1.12 2.57 12.22
CA GLY A 51 -1.83 3.85 12.17
C GLY A 51 -1.36 4.78 11.05
N VAL A 52 -0.68 4.24 10.02
CA VAL A 52 -0.29 5.02 8.83
C VAL A 52 -1.51 5.35 7.98
N ILE A 53 -2.44 4.40 7.87
CA ILE A 53 -3.75 4.62 7.25
C ILE A 53 -4.87 4.21 8.22
N PRO A 54 -6.00 4.92 8.23
CA PRO A 54 -7.21 4.54 8.95
C PRO A 54 -7.71 3.12 8.63
N PRO A 55 -8.41 2.43 9.56
CA PRO A 55 -8.97 1.08 9.32
C PRO A 55 -9.96 1.00 8.14
N GLN A 56 -10.64 2.12 7.87
CA GLN A 56 -11.65 2.28 6.82
C GLN A 56 -11.05 2.57 5.44
N ASP A 57 -9.75 2.85 5.36
CA ASP A 57 -9.07 3.14 4.10
C ASP A 57 -8.61 1.85 3.41
N PHE A 58 -8.32 1.95 2.11
CA PHE A 58 -7.96 0.81 1.27
C PHE A 58 -6.68 1.05 0.51
N LEU A 59 -5.94 -0.02 0.26
CA LEU A 59 -4.75 0.01 -0.59
C LEU A 59 -5.07 -0.55 -1.98
N MET A 60 -4.85 0.25 -3.02
CA MET A 60 -5.04 -0.13 -4.42
C MET A 60 -3.73 -0.13 -5.19
N TRP A 61 -3.70 -0.89 -6.28
CA TRP A 61 -2.55 -0.99 -7.19
C TRP A 61 -2.75 -0.06 -8.36
N THR A 62 -1.66 0.56 -8.79
CA THR A 62 -1.59 1.16 -10.11
C THR A 62 -0.65 0.31 -10.94
N GLU A 63 -1.09 -0.05 -12.15
CA GLU A 63 -0.20 -0.52 -13.21
C GLU A 63 0.74 0.61 -13.65
#